data_AF-A0A3Q4GUG8-F1
#
_entry.id   AF-A0A3Q4GUG8-F1
#
_cell.length_a   1.000
_cell.length_b   1.000
_cell.length_c   1.000
_cell.angle_alpha   90.00
_cell.angle_beta   90.00
_cell.angle_gamma   90.00
#
_symmetry.space_group_name_H-M   'P 1'
#
loop_
_entity.id
_entity.type
_entity.pdbx_description
1 polymer ?
#
loop_
_entity_poly.entity_id
_entity_poly.type
_entity_poly.pdbx_seq_one_letter_code
_entity_poly.pdbx_strand_id
1 'polypeptide(L)'
;MMTFVLVSTVALLISPCAANPIYNMNLNNIIDLVQEYSKTLNETFYVEDVTDLVESGCGDNFICKVHEILENHATKQQKYKEKEIVRNLKVFINGTNLNCTEVLKTVPKARTEKPIPALLENLKICIQKRNFNGK
;
A
#
# COMPACT_ATOMS: atom_id res chain seq x y z
N MET A 1 12.53 -54.11 33.05
CA MET A 1 11.43 -53.55 32.24
C MET A 1 11.95 -52.28 31.59
N MET A 2 12.10 -52.26 30.27
CA MET A 2 12.52 -51.09 29.49
C MET A 2 11.29 -50.58 28.73
N THR A 3 10.80 -49.39 29.08
CA THR A 3 9.73 -48.69 28.35
C THR A 3 10.34 -47.90 27.20
N PHE A 4 10.00 -48.26 25.96
CA PHE A 4 10.28 -47.43 24.79
C PHE A 4 9.18 -46.37 24.66
N VAL A 5 9.54 -45.09 24.81
CA VAL A 5 8.66 -43.96 24.53
C VAL A 5 8.96 -43.46 23.12
N LEU A 6 8.03 -43.70 22.19
CA LEU A 6 8.09 -43.15 20.84
C LEU A 6 7.53 -41.72 20.87
N VAL A 7 8.41 -40.73 20.75
CA VAL A 7 8.02 -39.32 20.59
C VAL A 7 7.92 -39.02 19.09
N SER A 8 6.69 -38.88 18.60
CA SER A 8 6.41 -38.50 17.21
C SER A 8 6.49 -36.97 17.10
N THR A 9 7.55 -36.46 16.49
CA THR A 9 7.66 -35.04 16.15
C THR A 9 6.96 -34.80 14.81
N VAL A 10 5.75 -34.24 14.85
CA VAL A 10 5.12 -33.68 13.65
C VAL A 10 5.88 -32.40 13.28
N ALA A 11 6.79 -32.52 12.32
CA ALA A 11 7.43 -31.37 11.71
C ALA A 11 6.37 -30.62 10.89
N LEU A 12 5.80 -29.55 11.45
CA LEU A 12 5.02 -28.58 10.70
C LEU A 12 5.95 -27.93 9.68
N LEU A 13 5.84 -28.35 8.42
CA LEU A 13 6.41 -27.66 7.28
C LEU A 13 5.73 -26.30 7.15
N ILE A 14 6.25 -25.30 7.86
CA ILE A 14 5.93 -23.90 7.59
C ILE A 14 6.61 -23.59 6.27
N SER A 15 5.85 -23.71 5.18
CA SER A 15 6.27 -23.21 3.87
C SER A 15 6.71 -21.75 4.04
N PRO A 16 7.91 -21.35 3.63
CA PRO A 16 8.23 -19.93 3.57
C PRO A 16 7.28 -19.33 2.55
N CYS A 17 6.37 -18.47 3.01
CA CYS A 17 5.60 -17.62 2.12
C CYS A 17 6.61 -16.93 1.20
N ALA A 18 6.53 -17.19 -0.09
CA ALA A 18 7.36 -16.53 -1.10
C ALA A 18 6.94 -15.06 -1.16
N ALA A 19 7.43 -14.25 -0.23
CA ALA A 19 7.32 -12.81 -0.31
C ALA A 19 8.16 -12.38 -1.52
N ASN A 20 7.52 -11.89 -2.58
CA ASN A 20 8.21 -11.39 -3.75
C ASN A 20 9.08 -10.18 -3.35
N PRO A 21 10.43 -10.33 -3.32
CA PRO A 21 11.29 -9.36 -2.65
C PRO A 21 11.31 -7.99 -3.33
N ILE A 22 11.06 -7.96 -4.65
CA ILE A 22 11.05 -6.74 -5.46
C ILE A 22 9.88 -5.82 -5.09
N TYR A 23 8.70 -6.37 -4.81
CA TYR A 23 7.51 -5.55 -4.53
C TYR A 23 7.57 -4.94 -3.13
N ASN A 24 8.09 -5.71 -2.16
CA ASN A 24 8.27 -5.24 -0.79
C ASN A 24 9.29 -4.09 -0.71
N MET A 25 10.38 -4.14 -1.49
CA MET A 25 11.35 -3.03 -1.56
C MET A 25 10.73 -1.72 -2.08
N ASN A 26 9.86 -1.76 -3.10
CA ASN A 26 9.21 -0.54 -3.60
C ASN A 26 8.21 0.05 -2.60
N LEU A 27 7.49 -0.80 -1.86
CA LEU A 27 6.61 -0.36 -0.79
C LEU A 27 7.37 0.32 0.36
N ASN A 28 8.51 -0.23 0.76
CA ASN A 28 9.35 0.39 1.79
C ASN A 28 9.88 1.77 1.35
N ASN A 29 10.32 1.89 0.09
CA ASN A 29 10.74 3.18 -0.46
C ASN A 29 9.61 4.24 -0.42
N ILE A 30 8.35 3.83 -0.57
CA ILE A 30 7.21 4.75 -0.46
C ILE A 30 7.08 5.33 0.95
N ILE A 31 7.41 4.58 2.02
CA ILE A 31 7.34 5.10 3.39
C ILE A 31 8.29 6.29 3.56
N ASP A 32 9.54 6.15 3.11
CA ASP A 32 10.55 7.21 3.20
C ASP A 32 10.16 8.42 2.34
N LEU A 33 9.70 8.18 1.10
CA LEU A 33 9.24 9.22 0.19
C LEU A 33 8.03 10.00 0.73
N VAL A 34 7.06 9.30 1.33
CA VAL A 34 5.90 9.91 1.98
C VAL A 34 6.35 10.82 3.11
N GLN A 35 7.26 10.35 3.96
CA GLN A 35 7.75 11.14 5.09
C GLN A 35 8.50 12.40 4.61
N GLU A 36 9.29 12.28 3.54
CA GLU A 36 10.02 13.41 2.98
C GLU A 36 9.11 14.39 2.22
N TYR A 37 8.10 13.89 1.52
CA TYR A 37 7.16 14.71 0.77
C TYR A 37 6.27 15.53 1.71
N SER A 38 5.75 14.91 2.77
CA SER A 38 4.96 15.58 3.82
C SER A 38 5.68 16.77 4.46
N LYS A 39 7.01 16.72 4.62
CA LYS A 39 7.82 17.84 5.14
C LYS A 39 7.88 19.03 4.19
N THR A 40 7.70 18.80 2.89
CA THR A 40 7.81 19.82 1.83
C THR A 40 6.46 20.32 1.33
N LEU A 41 5.36 19.74 1.82
CA LEU A 41 4.00 20.14 1.47
C LEU A 41 3.64 21.45 2.19
N ASN A 42 3.90 22.56 1.54
CA ASN A 42 3.52 23.90 2.03
C ASN A 42 2.10 24.31 1.60
N GLU A 43 1.44 23.53 0.74
CA GLU A 43 0.14 23.84 0.16
C GLU A 43 -0.90 22.80 0.60
N THR A 44 -2.05 23.27 1.06
CA THR A 44 -3.20 22.43 1.43
C THR A 44 -4.06 22.16 0.21
N PHE A 45 -3.60 21.23 -0.64
CA PHE A 45 -4.47 20.62 -1.64
C PHE A 45 -5.37 19.58 -0.99
N TYR A 46 -6.63 19.59 -1.39
CA TYR A 46 -7.62 18.62 -0.98
C TYR A 46 -7.80 17.58 -2.07
N VAL A 47 -7.92 16.34 -1.64
CA VAL A 47 -8.11 15.16 -2.48
C VAL A 47 -9.18 14.28 -1.85
N GLU A 48 -9.70 13.36 -2.64
CA GLU A 48 -10.72 12.41 -2.22
C GLU A 48 -10.32 11.69 -0.91
N ASP A 49 -11.24 11.65 0.06
CA ASP A 49 -11.05 10.97 1.33
C ASP A 49 -11.17 9.45 1.17
N VAL A 50 -10.12 8.73 1.55
CA VAL A 50 -10.03 7.25 1.43
C VAL A 50 -10.04 6.54 2.78
N THR A 51 -10.43 7.23 3.86
CA THR A 51 -10.42 6.64 5.21
C THR A 51 -11.27 5.37 5.30
N ASP A 52 -12.41 5.30 4.61
CA ASP A 52 -13.27 4.12 4.55
C ASP A 52 -12.54 2.88 3.99
N LEU A 53 -11.65 3.08 3.01
CA LEU A 53 -10.82 2.02 2.42
C LEU A 53 -9.71 1.55 3.37
N VAL A 54 -9.22 2.44 4.24
CA VAL A 54 -8.27 2.09 5.31
C VAL A 54 -8.97 1.27 6.39
N GLU A 55 -10.15 1.69 6.81
CA GLU A 55 -11.00 1.01 7.80
C GLU A 55 -11.43 -0.37 7.31
N SER A 56 -11.69 -0.49 6.00
CA SER A 56 -12.00 -1.76 5.32
C SER A 56 -10.78 -2.69 5.15
N GLY A 57 -9.60 -2.30 5.61
CA GLY A 57 -8.45 -3.20 5.73
C GLY A 57 -7.34 -3.01 4.69
N CYS A 58 -7.25 -1.87 4.01
CA CYS A 58 -6.14 -1.56 3.09
C CYS A 58 -6.03 -2.53 1.90
N GLY A 59 -7.19 -2.98 1.39
CA GLY A 59 -7.29 -3.87 0.23
C GLY A 59 -6.74 -3.28 -1.06
N ASP A 60 -6.83 -4.01 -2.16
CA ASP A 60 -6.28 -3.56 -3.45
C ASP A 60 -7.03 -2.34 -4.00
N ASN A 61 -8.30 -2.21 -3.64
CA ASN A 61 -9.10 -1.01 -3.85
C ASN A 61 -8.41 0.25 -3.30
N PHE A 62 -7.85 0.18 -2.09
CA PHE A 62 -7.11 1.30 -1.50
C PHE A 62 -5.88 1.67 -2.35
N ILE A 63 -5.04 0.68 -2.69
CA ILE A 63 -3.80 0.93 -3.46
C ILE A 63 -4.11 1.52 -4.83
N CYS A 64 -5.08 0.94 -5.54
CA CYS A 64 -5.53 1.45 -6.83
C CYS A 64 -6.08 2.86 -6.73
N LYS A 65 -6.86 3.16 -5.69
CA LYS A 65 -7.46 4.48 -5.48
C LYS A 65 -6.43 5.54 -5.17
N VAL A 66 -5.47 5.25 -4.29
CA VAL A 66 -4.36 6.17 -3.99
C VAL A 66 -3.50 6.43 -5.22
N HIS A 67 -3.19 5.40 -6.02
CA HIS A 67 -2.45 5.58 -7.27
C HIS A 67 -3.21 6.51 -8.24
N GLU A 68 -4.52 6.31 -8.46
CA GLU A 68 -5.35 7.18 -9.30
C GLU A 68 -5.31 8.64 -8.82
N ILE A 69 -5.50 8.88 -7.51
CA ILE A 69 -5.53 10.23 -6.94
C ILE A 69 -4.18 10.93 -7.14
N LEU A 70 -3.07 10.27 -6.80
CA LEU A 70 -1.74 10.84 -6.89
C LEU A 70 -1.27 11.00 -8.34
N GLU A 71 -1.60 10.09 -9.25
CA GLU A 71 -1.26 10.23 -10.67
C GLU A 71 -1.95 11.46 -11.28
N ASN A 72 -3.23 11.65 -10.96
CA ASN A 72 -4.01 12.81 -11.40
C ASN A 72 -3.49 14.13 -10.81
N HIS A 73 -3.06 14.12 -9.54
CA HIS A 73 -2.52 15.31 -8.87
C HIS A 73 -1.10 15.65 -9.34
N ALA A 74 -0.20 14.67 -9.41
CA ALA A 74 1.19 14.84 -9.84
C ALA A 74 1.31 15.36 -11.28
N THR A 75 0.39 14.96 -12.16
CA THR A 75 0.33 15.44 -13.55
C THR A 75 0.00 16.94 -13.61
N LYS A 76 -0.86 17.43 -12.70
CA LYS A 76 -1.28 18.83 -12.64
C LYS A 76 -0.25 19.72 -11.96
N GLN A 77 0.42 19.23 -10.91
CA GLN A 77 1.28 20.04 -10.04
C GLN A 77 2.79 19.88 -10.27
N GLN A 78 3.21 18.99 -11.19
CA GLN A 78 4.62 18.72 -11.52
C GLN A 78 5.53 18.36 -10.32
N LYS A 79 4.98 17.87 -9.20
CA LYS A 79 5.74 17.58 -7.97
C LYS A 79 6.58 16.30 -8.12
N TYR A 80 7.91 16.45 -8.17
CA TYR A 80 8.87 15.35 -8.40
C TYR A 80 8.70 14.17 -7.43
N LYS A 81 8.63 14.44 -6.12
CA LYS A 81 8.49 13.38 -5.10
C LYS A 81 7.18 12.61 -5.22
N GLU A 82 6.10 13.30 -5.55
CA GLU A 82 4.81 12.64 -5.79
C GLU A 82 4.86 11.72 -7.01
N LYS A 83 5.55 12.15 -8.08
CA LYS A 83 5.79 11.28 -9.26
C LYS A 83 6.60 10.04 -8.90
N GLU A 84 7.55 10.12 -7.98
CA GLU A 84 8.28 8.94 -7.49
C GLU A 84 7.39 8.00 -6.68
N ILE A 85 6.51 8.53 -5.83
CA ILE A 85 5.51 7.72 -5.11
C ILE A 85 4.61 6.99 -6.11
N VAL A 86 4.06 7.71 -7.10
CA VAL A 86 3.24 7.14 -8.18
C VAL A 86 3.99 6.04 -8.93
N ARG A 87 5.26 6.26 -9.28
CA ARG A 87 6.09 5.26 -9.98
C ARG A 87 6.27 3.99 -9.15
N ASN A 88 6.57 4.11 -7.86
CA ASN A 88 6.74 2.94 -6.99
C ASN A 88 5.40 2.18 -6.81
N LEU A 89 4.29 2.90 -6.66
CA LEU A 89 2.95 2.29 -6.61
C LEU A 89 2.63 1.54 -7.91
N LYS A 90 2.95 2.12 -9.07
CA LYS A 90 2.75 1.48 -10.38
C LYS A 90 3.56 0.19 -10.53
N VAL A 91 4.82 0.18 -10.08
CA VAL A 91 5.65 -1.03 -10.08
C VAL A 91 5.01 -2.12 -9.21
N PHE A 92 4.50 -1.76 -8.03
CA PHE A 92 3.80 -2.70 -7.16
C PHE A 92 2.52 -3.26 -7.80
N ILE A 93 1.67 -2.39 -8.36
CA ILE A 93 0.40 -2.77 -9.04
C ILE A 93 0.68 -3.73 -10.20
N ASN A 94 1.64 -3.41 -11.06
CA ASN A 94 2.02 -4.27 -12.18
C ASN A 94 2.58 -5.61 -11.70
N GLY A 95 3.38 -5.58 -10.63
CA GLY A 95 3.98 -6.76 -10.03
C GLY A 95 2.98 -7.75 -9.42
N THR A 96 1.89 -7.22 -8.88
CA THR A 96 0.81 -7.98 -8.27
C THR A 96 -0.29 -8.35 -9.28
N ASN A 97 -0.12 -8.00 -10.56
CA ASN A 97 -1.11 -8.18 -11.62
C ASN A 97 -2.49 -7.58 -11.27
N LEU A 98 -2.51 -6.49 -10.50
CA LEU A 98 -3.74 -5.82 -10.10
C LEU A 98 -4.34 -5.05 -11.27
N ASN A 99 -5.56 -5.39 -11.66
CA ASN A 99 -6.31 -4.64 -12.65
C ASN A 99 -7.06 -3.49 -11.97
N CYS A 100 -6.37 -2.37 -11.75
CA CYS A 100 -6.97 -1.22 -11.09
C CYS A 100 -8.17 -0.65 -11.84
N THR A 101 -8.24 -0.79 -13.17
CA THR A 101 -9.40 -0.35 -13.96
C THR A 101 -10.68 -1.08 -13.55
N GLU A 102 -10.62 -2.40 -13.33
CA GLU A 102 -11.78 -3.17 -12.88
C GLU A 102 -12.07 -2.95 -11.39
N VAL A 103 -11.02 -2.91 -10.56
CA VAL A 103 -11.17 -2.69 -9.12
C VAL A 103 -11.86 -1.35 -8.83
N LEU A 104 -11.44 -0.27 -9.50
CA LEU A 104 -11.98 1.07 -9.29
C LEU A 104 -13.45 1.22 -9.68
N LYS A 105 -14.00 0.37 -10.56
CA LYS A 105 -15.45 0.38 -10.87
C LYS A 105 -16.32 0.04 -9.66
N THR A 106 -15.77 -0.72 -8.71
CA THR A 106 -16.46 -1.14 -7.49
C THR A 106 -16.24 -0.18 -6.33
N VAL A 107 -15.31 0.76 -6.46
CA VAL A 107 -15.00 1.75 -5.43
C VAL A 107 -15.98 2.91 -5.57
N PRO A 108 -16.84 3.18 -4.57
CA PRO A 108 -17.71 4.34 -4.59
C PRO A 108 -16.87 5.62 -4.57
N LYS A 109 -17.36 6.66 -5.24
CA LYS A 109 -16.76 8.00 -5.11
C LYS A 109 -16.95 8.49 -3.69
N ALA A 110 -15.89 9.03 -3.08
CA ALA A 110 -16.01 9.62 -1.77
C ALA A 110 -16.87 10.89 -1.82
N ARG A 111 -17.52 11.17 -0.70
CA ARG A 111 -18.38 12.35 -0.51
C ARG A 111 -17.62 13.51 0.13
N THR A 112 -16.43 13.24 0.65
CA THR A 112 -15.60 14.16 1.42
C THR A 112 -14.21 14.21 0.82
N GLU A 113 -13.54 15.33 1.07
CA GLU A 113 -12.16 15.52 0.70
C GLU A 113 -11.34 15.79 1.95
N LYS A 114 -10.08 15.37 1.93
CA LYS A 114 -9.09 15.61 2.98
C LYS A 114 -7.81 16.17 2.38
N PRO A 115 -7.00 16.88 3.17
CA PRO A 115 -5.73 17.40 2.68
C PRO A 115 -4.78 16.24 2.30
N ILE A 116 -3.95 16.42 1.26
CA ILE A 116 -2.99 15.40 0.78
C ILE A 116 -2.16 14.75 1.90
N PRO A 117 -1.64 15.50 2.90
CA PRO A 117 -0.96 14.87 4.04
C PRO A 117 -1.74 13.73 4.71
N ALA A 118 -3.07 13.81 4.79
CA ALA A 118 -3.90 12.74 5.32
C ALA A 118 -3.92 11.50 4.41
N LEU A 119 -3.97 11.69 3.09
CA LEU A 119 -3.85 10.60 2.11
C LEU A 119 -2.50 9.88 2.24
N LEU A 120 -1.41 10.66 2.40
CA LEU A 120 -0.06 10.12 2.55
C LEU A 120 0.12 9.33 3.86
N GLU A 121 -0.43 9.83 4.97
CA GLU A 121 -0.39 9.09 6.24
C GLU A 121 -1.19 7.77 6.14
N ASN A 122 -2.37 7.80 5.53
CA ASN A 122 -3.15 6.59 5.24
C ASN A 122 -2.35 5.59 4.38
N LEU A 123 -1.63 6.08 3.35
CA LEU A 123 -0.79 5.25 2.49
C LEU A 123 0.31 4.57 3.30
N LYS A 124 1.02 5.32 4.14
CA LYS A 124 2.05 4.78 5.04
C LYS A 124 1.49 3.70 5.95
N ILE A 125 0.36 3.96 6.62
CA ILE A 125 -0.30 2.98 7.51
C ILE A 125 -0.63 1.69 6.75
N CYS A 126 -1.22 1.81 5.56
CA CYS A 126 -1.62 0.65 4.79
C CYS A 126 -0.44 -0.17 4.26
N ILE A 127 0.64 0.48 3.85
CA ILE A 127 1.88 -0.20 3.45
C ILE A 127 2.48 -0.95 4.63
N GLN A 128 2.58 -0.31 5.80
CA GLN A 128 3.09 -0.96 7.01
C GLN A 128 2.26 -2.19 7.39
N LYS A 129 0.93 -2.11 7.29
CA LYS A 129 0.03 -3.27 7.52
C LYS A 129 0.29 -4.40 6.51
N ARG A 130 0.48 -4.09 5.23
CA ARG A 130 0.77 -5.11 4.20
C ARG A 130 2.11 -5.80 4.44
N ASN A 131 3.16 -5.01 4.72
CA ASN A 131 4.49 -5.53 5.02
C ASN A 131 4.48 -6.43 6.26
N PHE A 132 3.75 -6.06 7.32
CA PHE A 132 3.60 -6.89 8.52
C PHE A 132 2.88 -8.22 8.23
N ASN A 133 1.88 -8.19 7.34
CA ASN A 133 1.10 -9.37 6.98
C ASN A 133 1.75 -10.23 5.87
N GLY A 134 2.92 -9.83 5.34
CA GLY A 134 3.59 -10.51 4.24
C GLY A 134 2.79 -10.53 2.93
N LYS A 135 1.91 -9.54 2.73
CA LYS A 135 1.01 -9.41 1.57
C LYS A 135 1.50 -8.40 0.55
#